data_AF-A0A6C0JJC8-F1
#
_entry.id   AF-A0A6C0JJC8-F1
#
_cell.length_a   1.000
_cell.length_b   1.000
_cell.length_c   1.000
_cell.angle_alpha   90.00
_cell.angle_beta   90.00
_cell.angle_gamma   90.00
#
_symmetry.space_group_name_H-M   'P 1'
#
loop_
_entity.id
_entity.type
_entity.pdbx_description
1 polymer ?
#
loop_
_entity_poly.entity_id
_entity_poly.type
_entity_poly.pdbx_seq_one_letter_code
_entity_poly.pdbx_strand_id
1 'polypeptide(L)'
;MNLENNEFNTEKENKEEKSNVYWNQDIEKIVHEIGEKSKSYKIMHIKEAKSISFIYDLLMYSGIILGPIAGLLSAIGSILSPDTSPSTLPIISGCVAFFSGIVVAITKYGKFEEKNSHHKMAASKYTSLESNIRRQLILYRDNRQNAEKYLEWIGNSFDDLFSASPLISDRIYDEYIKIARKKGLLVPDDYVININNHKINESIREIQNVSSLKKDEVLNNISHFPDINKFSDNMMSYELQRMMK
;
A
#
# COMPACT_ATOMS: atom_id res chain seq x y z
N MET A 1 55.10 31.90 2.49
CA MET A 1 55.05 31.05 1.29
C MET A 1 55.00 29.61 1.77
N ASN A 2 53.84 29.23 2.31
CA ASN A 2 53.60 27.99 3.05
C ASN A 2 52.09 27.89 3.29
N LEU A 3 51.56 26.66 3.18
CA LEU A 3 50.29 26.18 3.75
C LEU A 3 48.98 26.46 2.98
N GLU A 4 48.78 25.93 1.77
CA GLU A 4 47.40 25.84 1.23
C GLU A 4 47.08 24.66 0.31
N ASN A 5 47.99 23.71 0.08
CA ASN A 5 47.77 22.67 -0.95
C ASN A 5 47.72 21.22 -0.44
N ASN A 6 47.37 20.97 0.83
CA ASN A 6 47.41 19.60 1.36
C ASN A 6 46.19 19.11 2.15
N GLU A 7 45.05 19.82 2.11
CA GLU A 7 43.83 19.38 2.82
C GLU A 7 42.67 18.93 1.91
N PHE A 8 42.79 19.04 0.58
CA PHE A 8 41.67 18.71 -0.31
C PHE A 8 41.65 17.26 -0.85
N ASN A 9 42.56 16.38 -0.40
CA ASN A 9 42.71 15.03 -0.97
C ASN A 9 42.47 13.87 0.02
N THR A 10 41.94 14.13 1.21
CA THR A 10 41.65 13.11 2.22
C THR A 10 40.18 12.72 2.35
N GLU A 11 39.28 13.22 1.49
CA GLU A 11 37.91 12.69 1.35
C GLU A 11 37.80 11.62 0.25
N LYS A 12 38.87 10.84 0.05
CA LYS A 12 38.75 9.57 -0.65
C LYS A 12 38.20 8.51 0.30
N GLU A 13 36.98 8.09 -0.04
CA GLU A 13 36.54 6.70 0.04
C GLU A 13 36.43 6.08 1.44
N ASN A 14 35.46 6.55 2.22
CA ASN A 14 34.58 5.60 2.91
C ASN A 14 33.40 5.29 1.99
N LYS A 15 33.68 4.59 0.88
CA LYS A 15 32.63 3.79 0.24
C LYS A 15 32.39 2.65 1.22
N GLU A 16 31.35 2.79 2.02
CA GLU A 16 30.69 1.63 2.61
C GLU A 16 30.59 0.58 1.52
N GLU A 17 31.22 -0.56 1.76
CA GLU A 17 31.12 -1.75 0.92
C GLU A 17 29.67 -2.23 1.05
N LYS A 18 28.74 -1.52 0.39
CA LYS A 18 27.35 -1.90 0.30
C LYS A 18 27.34 -3.27 -0.34
N SER A 19 27.00 -4.28 0.46
CA SER A 19 26.71 -5.62 -0.02
C SER A 19 25.76 -5.48 -1.21
N ASN A 20 26.24 -5.77 -2.42
CA ASN A 20 25.39 -5.68 -3.60
C ASN A 20 24.28 -6.72 -3.45
N VAL A 21 23.07 -6.29 -3.11
CA VAL A 21 21.91 -7.16 -3.07
C VAL A 21 21.57 -7.54 -4.51
N TYR A 22 21.72 -8.82 -4.82
CA TYR A 22 21.39 -9.37 -6.13
C TYR A 22 19.92 -9.76 -6.22
N TRP A 23 19.39 -9.79 -7.43
CA TRP A 23 18.05 -10.30 -7.71
C TRP A 23 17.94 -11.78 -7.34
N ASN A 24 17.10 -12.09 -6.36
CA ASN A 24 16.71 -13.43 -5.99
C ASN A 24 15.21 -13.65 -6.26
N GLN A 25 14.77 -14.91 -6.17
CA GLN A 25 13.36 -15.27 -6.40
C GLN A 25 12.41 -14.60 -5.40
N ASP A 26 12.86 -14.35 -4.17
CA ASP A 26 12.03 -13.71 -3.14
C ASP A 26 11.76 -12.23 -3.47
N ILE A 27 12.78 -11.49 -3.89
CA ILE A 27 12.67 -10.09 -4.32
C ILE A 27 11.76 -10.00 -5.54
N GLU A 28 11.94 -10.91 -6.52
CA GLU A 28 11.06 -10.99 -7.69
C GLU A 28 9.60 -11.22 -7.28
N LYS A 29 9.36 -12.10 -6.30
CA LYS A 29 8.02 -12.39 -5.78
C LYS A 29 7.40 -11.16 -5.11
N ILE A 30 8.15 -10.43 -4.28
CA ILE A 30 7.66 -9.21 -3.62
C ILE A 30 7.34 -8.13 -4.65
N VAL A 31 8.25 -7.91 -5.61
CA VAL A 31 8.06 -6.95 -6.70
C VAL A 31 6.83 -7.31 -7.54
N HIS A 32 6.64 -8.59 -7.85
CA HIS A 32 5.47 -9.09 -8.56
C HIS A 32 4.18 -8.87 -7.75
N GLU A 33 4.19 -9.14 -6.45
CA GLU A 33 3.05 -8.93 -5.56
C GLU A 33 2.62 -7.45 -5.50
N ILE A 34 3.58 -6.53 -5.39
CA ILE A 34 3.33 -5.08 -5.45
C ILE A 34 2.72 -4.70 -6.81
N GLY A 35 3.19 -5.31 -7.90
CA GLY A 35 2.62 -5.15 -9.23
C GLY A 35 1.16 -5.59 -9.34
N GLU A 36 0.82 -6.77 -8.82
CA GLU A 36 -0.56 -7.28 -8.82
C GLU A 36 -1.48 -6.48 -7.87
N LYS A 37 -0.97 -6.01 -6.73
CA LYS A 37 -1.70 -5.06 -5.85
C LYS A 37 -1.98 -3.75 -6.60
N SER A 38 -0.97 -3.17 -7.27
CA SER A 38 -1.11 -1.95 -8.07
C SER A 38 -2.16 -2.10 -9.18
N LYS A 39 -2.16 -3.24 -9.86
CA LYS A 39 -3.16 -3.58 -10.89
C LYS A 39 -4.57 -3.67 -10.32
N SER A 40 -4.71 -4.19 -9.11
CA SER A 40 -6.00 -4.32 -8.41
C SER A 40 -6.57 -2.94 -8.06
N TYR A 41 -5.77 -2.07 -7.44
CA TYR A 41 -6.14 -0.68 -7.18
C TYR A 41 -6.47 0.09 -8.47
N LYS A 42 -5.67 -0.08 -9.53
CA LYS A 42 -5.96 0.49 -10.86
C LYS A 42 -7.38 0.13 -11.33
N ILE A 43 -7.75 -1.14 -11.27
CA ILE A 43 -9.08 -1.60 -11.73
C ILE A 43 -10.19 -0.97 -10.88
N MET A 44 -10.01 -0.92 -9.56
CA MET A 44 -10.99 -0.31 -8.66
C MET A 44 -11.18 1.19 -8.94
N HIS A 45 -10.08 1.96 -9.06
CA HIS A 45 -10.15 3.39 -9.39
C HIS A 45 -10.78 3.67 -10.77
N ILE A 46 -10.48 2.87 -11.80
CA ILE A 46 -11.12 2.99 -13.12
C ILE A 46 -12.63 2.80 -13.00
N LYS A 47 -13.06 1.83 -12.19
CA LYS A 47 -14.47 1.49 -12.03
C LYS A 47 -15.23 2.56 -11.25
N GLU A 48 -14.63 3.08 -10.19
CA GLU A 48 -15.18 4.19 -9.41
C GLU A 48 -15.34 5.44 -10.30
N ALA A 49 -14.29 5.79 -11.06
CA ALA A 49 -14.36 6.89 -12.04
C ALA A 49 -15.51 6.73 -13.04
N LYS A 50 -15.69 5.53 -13.60
CA LYS A 50 -16.83 5.23 -14.50
C LYS A 50 -18.18 5.39 -13.81
N SER A 51 -18.30 4.92 -12.57
CA SER A 51 -19.54 5.03 -11.81
C SER A 51 -19.89 6.48 -11.49
N ILE A 52 -18.90 7.28 -11.09
CA ILE A 52 -19.08 8.71 -10.81
C ILE A 52 -19.51 9.44 -12.08
N SER A 53 -18.84 9.18 -13.20
CA SER A 53 -19.24 9.73 -14.51
C SER A 53 -20.68 9.39 -14.85
N PHE A 54 -21.09 8.12 -14.71
CA PHE A 54 -22.46 7.72 -15.01
C PHE A 54 -23.51 8.44 -14.15
N ILE A 55 -23.27 8.57 -12.85
CA ILE A 55 -24.18 9.28 -11.94
C ILE A 55 -24.24 10.77 -12.30
N TYR A 56 -23.10 11.38 -12.60
CA TYR A 56 -23.03 12.77 -13.02
C TYR A 56 -23.81 13.01 -14.31
N ASP A 57 -23.59 12.18 -15.33
CA ASP A 57 -24.26 12.30 -16.62
C ASP A 57 -25.78 12.15 -16.45
N LEU A 58 -26.23 11.19 -15.63
CA LEU A 58 -27.64 10.97 -15.32
C LEU A 58 -28.27 12.22 -14.65
N LEU A 59 -27.61 12.77 -13.63
CA LEU A 59 -28.10 13.95 -12.92
C LEU A 59 -28.08 15.20 -13.79
N MET A 60 -27.05 15.36 -14.64
CA MET A 60 -26.94 16.49 -15.56
C MET A 60 -28.05 16.45 -16.60
N TYR A 61 -28.26 15.31 -17.27
CA TYR A 61 -29.34 15.16 -18.25
C TYR A 61 -30.72 15.33 -17.61
N SER A 62 -30.91 14.81 -16.40
CA SER A 62 -32.15 15.01 -15.63
C SER A 62 -32.40 16.50 -15.35
N GLY A 63 -31.38 17.24 -14.91
CA GLY A 63 -31.49 18.68 -14.65
C GLY A 63 -31.79 19.51 -15.90
N ILE A 64 -31.20 19.17 -17.04
CA ILE A 64 -31.43 19.85 -18.33
C ILE A 64 -32.87 19.66 -18.81
N ILE A 65 -33.48 18.49 -18.57
CA ILE A 65 -34.81 18.15 -19.07
C ILE A 65 -35.92 18.64 -18.14
N LEU A 66 -35.75 18.50 -16.82
CA LEU A 66 -36.79 18.84 -15.85
C LEU A 66 -37.15 20.32 -15.83
N GLY A 67 -36.18 21.21 -16.01
CA GLY A 67 -36.41 22.66 -16.03
C GLY A 67 -37.36 23.11 -17.15
N PRO A 68 -37.06 22.81 -18.42
CA PRO A 68 -37.94 23.09 -19.55
C PRO A 68 -39.32 22.44 -19.45
N ILE A 69 -39.41 21.19 -18.95
CA ILE A 69 -40.71 20.51 -18.74
C ILE A 69 -41.56 21.26 -17.73
N ALA A 70 -40.98 21.73 -16.62
CA ALA A 70 -41.71 22.51 -15.63
C ALA A 70 -42.23 23.84 -16.23
N GLY A 71 -41.40 24.52 -17.03
CA GLY A 71 -41.79 25.75 -17.73
C GLY A 71 -42.94 25.52 -18.72
N LEU A 72 -42.87 24.44 -19.50
CA LEU A 72 -43.91 24.09 -20.46
C LEU A 72 -45.22 23.73 -19.76
N LEU A 73 -45.17 22.96 -18.67
CA LEU A 73 -46.35 22.58 -17.89
C LEU A 73 -47.03 23.80 -17.26
N SER A 74 -46.24 24.76 -16.78
CA SER A 74 -46.77 26.04 -16.28
C SER A 74 -47.48 26.81 -17.38
N ALA A 75 -46.92 26.87 -18.60
CA ALA A 75 -47.53 27.57 -19.72
C ALA A 75 -48.85 26.92 -20.18
N ILE A 76 -48.88 25.59 -20.27
CA ILE A 76 -50.11 24.84 -20.61
C ILE A 76 -51.19 25.05 -19.55
N GLY A 77 -50.82 24.99 -18.26
CA GLY A 77 -51.75 25.23 -17.16
C GLY A 77 -52.39 26.62 -17.22
N SER A 78 -51.62 27.64 -17.57
CA SER A 78 -52.13 29.02 -17.72
C SER A 78 -53.08 29.19 -18.90
N ILE A 79 -52.88 28.46 -20.00
CA ILE A 79 -53.76 28.54 -21.19
C ILE A 79 -55.06 27.77 -20.96
N LEU A 80 -55.01 26.61 -20.31
CA LEU A 80 -56.13 25.68 -20.23
C LEU A 80 -57.14 25.99 -19.10
N SER A 81 -56.77 26.84 -18.12
CA SER A 81 -57.62 27.12 -16.95
C SER A 81 -57.81 28.63 -16.69
N PRO A 82 -58.48 29.37 -17.60
CA PRO A 82 -58.71 30.80 -17.40
C PRO A 82 -59.81 31.14 -16.36
N ASP A 83 -60.89 30.35 -16.22
CA ASP A 83 -62.08 30.82 -15.47
C ASP A 83 -62.71 29.90 -14.41
N THR A 84 -62.38 28.61 -14.31
CA THR A 84 -62.86 27.77 -13.18
C THR A 84 -61.87 26.65 -12.86
N SER A 85 -61.44 26.58 -11.61
CA SER A 85 -60.45 25.69 -10.95
C SER A 85 -60.25 24.26 -11.51
N PRO A 86 -59.06 23.64 -11.38
CA PRO A 86 -58.12 23.82 -10.26
C PRO A 86 -56.71 24.28 -10.65
N SER A 87 -56.10 25.06 -9.76
CA SER A 87 -54.71 25.50 -9.76
C SER A 87 -53.67 24.37 -9.67
N THR A 88 -54.06 23.11 -9.89
CA THR A 88 -53.23 21.92 -9.73
C THR A 88 -52.08 21.87 -10.73
N LEU A 89 -52.29 22.20 -12.00
CA LEU A 89 -51.22 22.16 -13.01
C LEU A 89 -50.09 23.18 -12.71
N PRO A 90 -50.38 24.47 -12.41
CA PRO A 90 -49.37 25.41 -11.94
C PRO A 90 -48.65 24.98 -10.65
N ILE A 91 -49.38 24.39 -9.69
CA ILE A 91 -48.78 23.89 -8.44
C ILE A 91 -47.81 22.74 -8.75
N ILE A 92 -48.21 21.78 -9.58
CA ILE A 92 -47.35 20.66 -10.01
C ILE A 92 -46.12 21.18 -10.75
N SER A 93 -46.26 22.16 -11.65
CA SER A 93 -45.11 22.75 -12.33
C SER A 93 -44.15 23.45 -11.36
N GLY A 94 -44.68 24.12 -10.33
CA GLY A 94 -43.87 24.72 -9.27
C GLY A 94 -43.06 23.68 -8.50
N CYS A 95 -43.67 22.54 -8.16
CA CYS A 95 -42.97 21.43 -7.52
C CYS A 95 -41.88 20.85 -8.42
N VAL A 96 -42.16 20.57 -9.69
CA VAL A 96 -41.16 20.03 -10.65
C VAL A 96 -40.01 21.02 -10.85
N ALA A 97 -40.29 22.31 -10.94
CA ALA A 97 -39.27 23.35 -11.05
C ALA A 97 -38.36 23.39 -9.80
N PHE A 98 -38.94 23.29 -8.61
CA PHE A 98 -38.20 23.22 -7.36
C PHE A 98 -37.29 21.98 -7.29
N PHE A 99 -37.83 20.79 -7.63
CA PHE A 99 -37.04 19.56 -7.72
C PHE A 99 -35.92 19.66 -8.76
N SER A 100 -36.20 20.24 -9.93
CA SER A 100 -35.18 20.50 -10.95
C SER A 100 -34.04 21.38 -10.42
N GLY A 101 -34.38 22.44 -9.68
CA GLY A 101 -33.40 23.31 -9.04
C GLY A 101 -32.51 22.57 -8.04
N ILE A 102 -33.09 21.68 -7.24
CA ILE A 102 -32.35 20.82 -6.31
C ILE A 102 -31.40 19.89 -7.06
N VAL A 103 -31.87 19.21 -8.11
CA VAL A 103 -31.03 18.31 -8.92
C VAL A 103 -29.84 19.08 -9.49
N VAL A 104 -30.06 20.25 -10.10
CA VAL A 104 -28.99 21.10 -10.64
C VAL A 104 -28.02 21.56 -9.54
N ALA A 105 -28.53 21.94 -8.36
CA ALA A 105 -27.70 22.32 -7.24
C ALA A 105 -26.82 21.15 -6.76
N ILE A 106 -27.38 19.95 -6.58
CA ILE A 106 -26.62 18.75 -6.20
C ILE A 106 -25.54 18.44 -7.23
N THR A 107 -25.85 18.50 -8.53
CA THR A 107 -24.88 18.27 -9.61
C THR A 107 -23.73 19.28 -9.54
N LYS A 108 -24.04 20.57 -9.32
CA LYS A 108 -23.04 21.66 -9.27
C LYS A 108 -22.14 21.57 -8.03
N TYR A 109 -22.73 21.34 -6.85
CA TYR A 109 -21.99 21.35 -5.59
C TYR A 109 -21.39 19.98 -5.23
N GLY A 110 -21.83 18.88 -5.87
CA GLY A 110 -21.36 17.52 -5.61
C GLY A 110 -19.91 17.25 -6.07
N LYS A 111 -19.33 18.15 -6.88
CA LYS A 111 -17.94 18.08 -7.38
C LYS A 111 -17.60 16.73 -8.04
N PHE A 112 -18.56 16.18 -8.79
CA PHE A 112 -18.41 14.86 -9.40
C PHE A 112 -17.24 14.81 -10.41
N GLU A 113 -17.02 15.88 -11.18
CA GLU A 113 -15.89 15.97 -12.12
C GLU A 113 -14.53 15.95 -11.41
N GLU A 114 -14.39 16.68 -10.30
CA GLU A 114 -13.17 16.72 -9.48
C GLU A 114 -12.87 15.32 -8.91
N LYS A 115 -13.86 14.68 -8.29
CA LYS A 115 -13.73 13.32 -7.75
C LYS A 115 -13.35 12.32 -8.86
N ASN A 116 -14.05 12.36 -9.99
CA ASN A 116 -13.75 11.53 -11.14
C ASN A 116 -12.31 11.70 -11.64
N SER A 117 -11.84 12.96 -11.73
CA SER A 117 -10.47 13.29 -12.13
C SER A 117 -9.45 12.70 -11.15
N HIS A 118 -9.69 12.79 -9.84
CA HIS A 118 -8.80 12.20 -8.83
C HIS A 118 -8.71 10.67 -8.95
N HIS A 119 -9.82 9.96 -9.16
CA HIS A 119 -9.79 8.51 -9.39
C HIS A 119 -9.08 8.16 -10.71
N LYS A 120 -9.30 8.92 -11.79
CA LYS A 120 -8.57 8.73 -13.07
C LYS A 120 -7.06 8.96 -12.92
N MET A 121 -6.67 9.98 -12.16
CA MET A 121 -5.27 10.28 -11.88
C MET A 121 -4.62 9.15 -11.06
N ALA A 122 -5.27 8.67 -10.00
CA ALA A 122 -4.79 7.53 -9.23
C ALA A 122 -4.63 6.28 -10.11
N ALA A 123 -5.64 5.94 -10.92
CA ALA A 123 -5.56 4.83 -11.87
C ALA A 123 -4.37 4.96 -12.85
N SER A 124 -4.10 6.16 -13.35
CA SER A 124 -2.97 6.43 -14.24
C SER A 124 -1.62 6.20 -13.54
N LYS A 125 -1.47 6.66 -12.29
CA LYS A 125 -0.26 6.45 -11.50
C LYS A 125 -0.04 4.95 -11.20
N TYR A 126 -1.09 4.22 -10.81
CA TYR A 126 -0.99 2.75 -10.62
C TYR A 126 -0.65 2.03 -11.93
N THR A 127 -1.16 2.50 -13.06
CA THR A 127 -0.81 1.96 -14.39
C THR A 127 0.67 2.16 -14.70
N SER A 128 1.20 3.34 -14.37
CA SER A 128 2.61 3.67 -14.57
C SER A 128 3.53 2.80 -13.70
N LEU A 129 3.18 2.60 -12.42
CA LEU A 129 3.91 1.75 -11.49
C LEU A 129 3.87 0.27 -11.94
N GLU A 130 2.69 -0.27 -12.25
CA GLU A 130 2.53 -1.64 -12.75
C GLU A 130 3.32 -1.86 -14.05
N SER A 131 3.27 -0.91 -14.97
CA SER A 131 4.03 -1.01 -16.23
C SER A 131 5.54 -0.93 -16.02
N ASN A 132 6.01 -0.15 -15.04
CA ASN A 132 7.43 -0.11 -14.67
C ASN A 132 7.89 -1.47 -14.12
N ILE A 133 7.14 -2.01 -13.15
CA ILE A 133 7.38 -3.34 -12.57
C ILE A 133 7.40 -4.42 -13.65
N ARG A 134 6.40 -4.43 -14.52
CA ARG A 134 6.33 -5.38 -15.63
C ARG A 134 7.55 -5.29 -16.55
N ARG A 135 7.99 -4.07 -16.90
CA ARG A 135 9.21 -3.87 -17.72
C ARG A 135 10.46 -4.41 -17.04
N GLN A 136 10.64 -4.18 -15.74
CA GLN A 136 11.80 -4.67 -15.00
C GLN A 136 11.81 -6.21 -14.89
N LEU A 137 10.66 -6.84 -14.63
CA LEU A 137 10.56 -8.29 -14.49
C LEU A 137 10.78 -9.05 -15.81
N ILE A 138 10.53 -8.42 -16.97
CA ILE A 138 10.77 -9.02 -18.30
C ILE A 138 12.27 -9.09 -18.63
N LEU A 139 13.09 -8.20 -18.06
CA LEU A 139 14.54 -8.19 -18.31
C LEU A 139 15.23 -9.38 -17.62
N TYR A 140 16.32 -9.86 -18.20
CA TYR A 140 17.26 -10.77 -17.52
C TYR A 140 17.82 -10.10 -16.27
N ARG A 141 18.05 -10.90 -15.21
CA ARG A 141 18.45 -10.39 -13.88
C ARG A 141 19.67 -9.45 -13.92
N ASP A 142 20.64 -9.75 -14.78
CA ASP A 142 21.87 -8.97 -14.93
C ASP A 142 21.65 -7.60 -15.59
N ASN A 143 20.57 -7.44 -16.36
CA ASN A 143 20.22 -6.21 -17.07
C ASN A 143 19.22 -5.33 -16.31
N ARG A 144 18.82 -5.73 -15.10
CA ARG A 144 17.89 -4.96 -14.27
C ARG A 144 18.61 -3.88 -13.48
N GLN A 145 17.82 -2.95 -12.95
CA GLN A 145 18.33 -2.02 -11.93
C GLN A 145 18.76 -2.78 -10.67
N ASN A 146 19.65 -2.18 -9.87
CA ASN A 146 20.08 -2.74 -8.59
C ASN A 146 18.86 -3.09 -7.72
N ALA A 147 18.86 -4.30 -7.15
CA ALA A 147 17.68 -4.86 -6.51
C ALA A 147 17.27 -4.10 -5.24
N GLU A 148 18.24 -3.69 -4.42
CA GLU A 148 18.01 -2.90 -3.19
C GLU A 148 17.35 -1.55 -3.54
N LYS A 149 17.99 -0.78 -4.42
CA LYS A 149 17.47 0.54 -4.84
C LYS A 149 16.10 0.45 -5.49
N TYR A 150 15.90 -0.58 -6.31
CA TYR A 150 14.62 -0.78 -6.98
C TYR A 150 13.52 -1.18 -6.00
N LEU A 151 13.82 -2.08 -5.05
CA LEU A 151 12.86 -2.50 -4.02
C LEU A 151 12.43 -1.33 -3.13
N GLU A 152 13.39 -0.53 -2.68
CA GLU A 152 13.13 0.70 -1.92
C GLU A 152 12.26 1.68 -2.73
N TRP A 153 12.63 1.91 -3.99
CA TRP A 153 11.88 2.81 -4.86
C TRP A 153 10.44 2.34 -5.11
N ILE A 154 10.20 1.05 -5.38
CA ILE A 154 8.83 0.56 -5.61
C ILE A 154 7.99 0.59 -4.33
N GLY A 155 8.58 0.30 -3.18
CA GLY A 155 7.89 0.32 -1.89
C GLY A 155 7.41 1.72 -1.57
N ASN A 156 8.34 2.67 -1.56
CA ASN A 156 8.03 4.09 -1.33
C ASN A 156 7.03 4.62 -2.38
N SER A 157 7.22 4.29 -3.65
CA SER A 157 6.29 4.72 -4.72
C SER A 157 4.88 4.16 -4.53
N PHE A 158 4.76 2.93 -4.04
CA PHE A 158 3.48 2.30 -3.77
C PHE A 158 2.80 2.94 -2.55
N ASP A 159 3.54 3.14 -1.46
CA ASP A 159 3.02 3.73 -0.22
C ASP A 159 2.62 5.19 -0.41
N ASP A 160 3.43 5.97 -1.13
CA ASP A 160 3.12 7.35 -1.53
C ASP A 160 1.85 7.39 -2.37
N LEU A 161 1.74 6.47 -3.33
CA LEU A 161 0.59 6.40 -4.21
C LEU A 161 -0.68 5.98 -3.45
N PHE A 162 -0.56 5.02 -2.54
CA PHE A 162 -1.66 4.57 -1.69
C PHE A 162 -2.16 5.70 -0.80
N SER A 163 -1.24 6.42 -0.15
CA SER A 163 -1.56 7.55 0.74
C SER A 163 -2.17 8.75 -0.01
N ALA A 164 -1.74 8.98 -1.26
CA ALA A 164 -2.27 10.05 -2.11
C ALA A 164 -3.55 9.67 -2.86
N SER A 165 -3.98 8.40 -2.81
CA SER A 165 -5.14 7.93 -3.56
C SER A 165 -6.46 8.29 -2.86
N PRO A 166 -7.52 8.66 -3.62
CA PRO A 166 -8.83 8.87 -3.04
C PRO A 166 -9.42 7.55 -2.51
N LEU A 167 -10.24 7.63 -1.46
CA LEU A 167 -10.91 6.46 -0.89
C LEU A 167 -11.84 5.81 -1.92
N ILE A 168 -11.81 4.48 -1.98
CA ILE A 168 -12.66 3.66 -2.84
C ILE A 168 -13.94 3.31 -2.06
N SER A 169 -15.09 3.28 -2.73
CA SER A 169 -16.34 2.89 -2.07
C SER A 169 -16.41 1.38 -1.81
N ASP A 170 -17.01 0.99 -0.68
CA ASP A 170 -17.21 -0.43 -0.31
C ASP A 170 -17.93 -1.21 -1.41
N ARG A 171 -18.90 -0.58 -2.06
CA ARG A 171 -19.63 -1.17 -3.20
C ARG A 171 -18.69 -1.60 -4.32
N ILE A 172 -17.72 -0.76 -4.68
CA ILE A 172 -16.75 -1.07 -5.75
C ILE A 172 -15.75 -2.12 -5.28
N TYR A 173 -15.33 -2.08 -4.01
CA TYR A 173 -14.47 -3.08 -3.41
C TYR A 173 -15.11 -4.49 -3.43
N ASP A 174 -16.36 -4.62 -2.98
CA ASP A 174 -17.11 -5.87 -3.01
C ASP A 174 -17.29 -6.41 -4.43
N GLU A 175 -17.58 -5.51 -5.37
CA GLU A 175 -17.72 -5.88 -6.78
C GLU A 175 -16.37 -6.33 -7.37
N TYR A 176 -15.26 -5.73 -6.93
CA TYR A 176 -13.93 -6.15 -7.31
C TYR A 176 -13.59 -7.52 -6.74
N ILE A 177 -13.87 -7.81 -5.46
CA ILE A 177 -13.64 -9.13 -4.85
C ILE A 177 -14.31 -10.24 -5.67
N LYS A 178 -15.56 -10.04 -6.08
CA LYS A 178 -16.31 -11.00 -6.91
C LYS A 178 -15.60 -11.25 -8.25
N ILE A 179 -15.10 -10.19 -8.88
CA ILE A 179 -14.36 -10.29 -10.15
C ILE A 179 -12.99 -10.95 -9.94
N ALA A 180 -12.31 -10.61 -8.85
CA ALA A 180 -10.98 -11.12 -8.53
C ALA A 180 -11.00 -12.63 -8.28
N ARG A 181 -11.96 -13.11 -7.47
CA ARG A 181 -12.18 -14.55 -7.23
C ARG A 181 -12.46 -15.32 -8.53
N LYS A 182 -13.25 -14.74 -9.44
CA LYS A 182 -13.57 -15.36 -10.73
C LYS A 182 -12.36 -15.45 -11.67
N LYS A 183 -11.48 -14.45 -11.63
CA LYS A 183 -10.33 -14.33 -12.55
C LYS A 183 -9.01 -14.80 -11.94
N GLY A 184 -9.00 -15.23 -10.68
CA GLY A 184 -7.77 -15.56 -9.96
C GLY A 184 -6.85 -14.36 -9.76
N LEU A 185 -7.41 -13.14 -9.64
CA LEU A 185 -6.63 -11.94 -9.33
C LEU A 185 -6.38 -11.85 -7.83
N LEU A 186 -5.27 -11.22 -7.46
CA LEU A 186 -4.95 -10.93 -6.06
C LEU A 186 -5.98 -9.95 -5.49
N VAL A 187 -6.54 -10.29 -4.34
CA VAL A 187 -7.37 -9.35 -3.57
C VAL A 187 -6.41 -8.57 -2.68
N PRO A 188 -6.37 -7.23 -2.76
CA PRO A 188 -5.58 -6.43 -1.82
C PRO A 188 -6.11 -6.68 -0.41
N ASP A 189 -5.28 -7.24 0.46
CA ASP A 189 -5.63 -7.46 1.87
C ASP A 189 -5.86 -6.12 2.57
N ASP A 190 -6.92 -6.06 3.37
CA ASP A 190 -7.14 -4.99 4.36
C ASP A 190 -6.02 -5.06 5.40
N TYR A 191 -5.08 -4.11 5.38
CA TYR A 191 -4.15 -3.70 6.46
C TYR A 191 -3.41 -4.76 7.30
N VAL A 192 -3.59 -6.06 7.07
CA VAL A 192 -3.05 -7.14 7.90
C VAL A 192 -1.87 -7.73 7.16
N ILE A 193 -0.68 -7.26 7.54
CA ILE A 193 0.58 -7.88 7.15
C ILE A 193 0.59 -9.27 7.78
N ASN A 194 0.32 -10.30 6.99
CA ASN A 194 0.62 -11.67 7.40
C ASN A 194 2.12 -11.87 7.17
N ILE A 195 2.93 -11.47 8.16
CA ILE A 195 4.38 -11.68 8.10
C ILE A 195 4.59 -13.18 7.92
N ASN A 196 5.26 -13.53 6.83
CA ASN A 196 5.50 -14.91 6.46
C ASN A 196 6.49 -15.52 7.46
N ASN A 197 5.97 -16.03 8.58
CA ASN A 197 6.74 -16.54 9.72
C ASN A 197 7.69 -17.69 9.35
N HIS A 198 7.54 -18.29 8.17
CA HIS A 198 8.35 -19.42 7.72
C HIS A 198 9.85 -19.10 7.65
N LYS A 199 10.22 -17.95 7.09
CA LYS A 199 11.64 -17.58 6.92
C LYS A 199 12.30 -17.13 8.23
N ILE A 200 11.52 -16.41 9.05
CA ILE A 200 11.92 -16.02 10.40
C ILE A 200 12.19 -17.27 11.26
N ASN A 201 11.33 -18.30 11.16
CA ASN A 201 11.49 -19.54 11.91
C ASN A 201 12.73 -20.34 11.47
N GLU A 202 13.09 -20.34 10.18
CA GLU A 202 14.32 -20.99 9.70
C GLU A 202 15.57 -20.27 10.24
N SER A 203 15.62 -18.94 10.13
CA SER A 203 16.74 -18.16 10.68
C SER A 203 16.86 -18.28 12.21
N ILE A 204 15.74 -18.35 12.93
CA ILE A 204 15.72 -18.57 14.40
C ILE A 204 16.24 -19.97 14.75
N ARG A 205 15.87 -21.00 13.98
CA ARG A 205 16.36 -22.37 14.19
C ARG A 205 17.87 -22.48 13.96
N GLU A 206 18.38 -21.82 12.93
CA GLU A 206 19.83 -21.75 12.67
C GLU A 206 20.58 -21.07 13.81
N ILE A 207 20.06 -19.94 14.32
CA ILE A 207 20.67 -19.22 15.46
C ILE A 207 20.63 -20.07 16.75
N GLN A 208 19.52 -20.78 17.01
CA GLN A 208 19.41 -21.68 18.16
C GLN A 208 20.43 -22.83 18.08
N ASN A 209 20.59 -23.45 16.92
CA ASN A 209 21.56 -24.55 16.73
C ASN A 209 23.02 -24.09 16.91
N VAL A 210 23.37 -22.88 16.45
CA VAL A 210 24.73 -22.33 16.66
C VAL A 210 24.97 -22.02 18.14
N SER A 211 23.94 -21.57 18.87
CA SER A 211 24.05 -21.25 20.29
C SER A 211 24.23 -22.50 21.17
N SER A 212 23.59 -23.62 20.83
CA SER A 212 23.79 -24.91 21.52
C SER A 212 25.19 -25.47 21.26
N LEU A 213 25.69 -25.40 20.02
CA LEU A 213 27.04 -25.87 19.68
C LEU A 213 28.14 -25.11 20.45
N LYS A 214 28.02 -23.78 20.57
CA LYS A 214 28.97 -22.98 21.37
C LYS A 214 28.88 -23.28 22.87
N LYS A 215 27.69 -23.60 23.38
CA LYS A 215 27.51 -23.94 24.80
C LYS A 215 28.16 -25.28 25.15
N ASP A 216 28.04 -26.26 24.26
CA ASP A 216 28.66 -27.57 24.42
C ASP A 216 30.20 -27.50 24.28
N GLU A 217 30.70 -26.66 23.37
CA GLU A 217 32.14 -26.40 23.22
C GLU A 217 32.75 -25.73 24.47
N VAL A 218 32.05 -24.77 25.08
CA VAL A 218 32.46 -24.13 26.33
C VAL A 218 32.42 -25.10 27.50
N LEU A 219 31.39 -25.95 27.61
CA LEU A 219 31.30 -26.95 28.68
C LEU A 219 32.41 -27.99 28.59
N ASN A 220 32.73 -28.45 27.37
CA ASN A 220 33.81 -29.40 27.12
C ASN A 220 35.19 -28.78 27.45
N ASN A 221 35.41 -27.51 27.12
CA ASN A 221 36.64 -26.81 27.46
C ASN A 221 36.79 -26.56 28.98
N ILE A 222 35.68 -26.34 29.70
CA ILE A 222 35.71 -26.21 31.17
C ILE A 222 36.01 -27.55 31.85
N SER A 223 35.54 -28.67 31.27
CA SER A 223 35.79 -30.02 31.81
C SER A 223 37.26 -30.49 31.69
N HIS A 224 38.10 -29.76 30.93
CA HIS A 224 39.52 -30.07 30.76
C HIS A 224 40.44 -29.35 31.76
N PHE A 225 39.90 -28.51 32.66
CA PHE A 225 40.70 -27.95 33.76
C PHE A 225 40.87 -29.01 34.86
N PRO A 226 42.10 -29.33 35.31
CA PRO A 226 42.29 -30.20 36.45
C PRO A 226 41.67 -29.55 37.69
N ASP A 227 40.85 -30.31 38.43
CA ASP A 227 40.12 -29.86 39.62
C ASP A 227 41.03 -29.10 40.59
N ILE A 228 40.88 -27.77 40.63
CA ILE A 228 41.59 -26.85 41.52
C ILE A 228 41.37 -27.24 43.00
N ASN A 229 40.26 -27.94 43.27
CA ASN A 229 39.86 -28.37 44.61
C ASN A 229 40.76 -29.48 45.20
N LYS A 230 41.46 -30.27 44.37
CA LYS A 230 42.31 -31.36 44.88
C LYS A 230 43.57 -30.87 45.60
N PHE A 231 44.07 -29.68 45.24
CA PHE A 231 45.23 -29.08 45.91
C PHE A 231 44.85 -28.34 47.20
N SER A 232 43.65 -27.74 47.26
CA SER A 232 43.10 -27.10 48.46
C SER A 232 42.82 -28.11 49.57
N ASP A 233 42.20 -29.24 49.23
CA ASP A 233 41.78 -30.25 50.21
C ASP A 233 42.97 -30.95 50.90
N ASN A 234 44.08 -31.14 50.16
CA ASN A 234 45.32 -31.69 50.70
C ASN A 234 46.07 -30.71 51.61
N MET A 235 45.97 -29.40 51.35
CA MET A 235 46.56 -28.36 52.20
C MET A 235 45.80 -28.21 53.52
N MET A 236 44.47 -28.27 53.47
CA MET A 236 43.60 -28.17 54.65
C MET A 236 43.78 -29.38 55.58
N SER A 237 43.86 -30.60 55.00
CA SER A 237 44.09 -31.81 55.78
C SER A 237 45.48 -31.83 56.43
N TYR A 238 46.50 -31.30 55.76
CA TYR A 238 47.82 -31.11 56.35
C TYR A 238 47.81 -30.15 57.55
N GLU A 239 47.15 -28.99 57.43
CA GLU A 239 47.06 -28.02 58.54
C GLU A 239 46.23 -28.54 59.72
N LEU A 240 45.14 -29.29 59.45
CA LEU A 240 44.37 -29.96 60.50
C LEU A 240 45.21 -30.97 61.27
N GLN A 241 46.03 -31.77 60.57
CA GLN A 241 46.88 -32.77 61.20
C GLN A 241 48.02 -32.13 62.02
N ARG A 242 48.50 -30.96 61.59
CA ARG A 242 49.48 -30.15 62.34
C ARG A 242 48.89 -29.55 63.61
N MET A 243 47.64 -29.12 63.59
CA MET A 243 46.97 -28.52 64.77
C MET A 243 46.61 -29.55 65.85
N MET A 244 46.63 -30.85 65.54
CA MET A 244 46.29 -31.93 66.48
C MET A 244 47.51 -32.58 67.17
N LYS A 245 48.73 -32.04 67.00
CA LYS A 245 49.96 -32.53 67.63
C LYS A 245 50.51 -31.59 68.68
#